data_AF-A0A9D4EH29-F1
#
_entry.id   AF-A0A9D4EH29-F1
#
_cell.length_a   1.000
_cell.length_b   1.000
_cell.length_c   1.000
_cell.angle_alpha   90.00
_cell.angle_beta   90.00
_cell.angle_gamma   90.00
#
_symmetry.space_group_name_H-M   'P 1'
#
loop_
_entity.id
_entity.type
_entity.pdbx_description
1 polymer ?
#
loop_
_entity_poly.entity_id
_entity_poly.type
_entity_poly.pdbx_seq_one_letter_code
_entity_poly.pdbx_strand_id
1 'polypeptide(L)'
;MELNKYNKPSPIPLAKDLMALSLLLKEKANAIMESGRAEITPNEYRELSEVTLAQLVLFNKRRAEEAQRLEVKQFIEGVEHGKTVHEEVLESLSPLERKLVDVIDRVEIRGKRGRRVAILLPQILKKQLDVLVKCRSSANIDKSNKYLFARPGKTPIRSTDALRKYAALCGSKQPHTLTSTGFRKHVATMSQMLNLKDNKLDVLATFLGHDIRVHREYYRLPENTIHVAKVSKLLLEL
;
A
#
# COMPACT_ATOMS: atom_id res chain seq x y z
N MET A 1 -17.58 22.52 -21.18
CA MET A 1 -16.41 21.83 -21.78
C MET A 1 -16.00 20.64 -20.90
N GLU A 2 -16.59 19.45 -21.06
CA GLU A 2 -16.08 18.20 -20.44
C GLU A 2 -16.45 16.95 -21.28
N LEU A 3 -16.32 17.03 -22.61
CA LEU A 3 -16.56 15.89 -23.51
C LEU A 3 -15.29 15.05 -23.82
N ASN A 4 -14.11 15.45 -23.31
CA ASN A 4 -12.82 14.88 -23.73
C ASN A 4 -12.26 13.72 -22.87
N LYS A 5 -13.02 13.17 -21.91
CA LYS A 5 -12.54 12.08 -21.03
C LYS A 5 -13.09 10.69 -21.34
N TYR A 6 -14.11 10.55 -22.18
CA TYR A 6 -14.81 9.28 -22.37
C TYR A 6 -13.97 8.22 -23.10
N ASN A 7 -13.02 8.63 -23.95
CA ASN A 7 -12.29 7.72 -24.84
C ASN A 7 -10.79 7.56 -24.52
N LYS A 8 -10.28 8.19 -23.46
CA LYS A 8 -8.88 8.02 -23.05
C LYS A 8 -8.78 6.96 -21.96
N PRO A 9 -8.23 5.76 -22.24
CA PRO A 9 -7.99 4.79 -21.19
C PRO A 9 -7.08 5.41 -20.14
N SER A 10 -7.56 5.45 -18.89
CA SER A 10 -6.71 5.79 -17.76
C SER A 10 -5.62 4.73 -17.67
N PRO A 11 -4.33 5.09 -17.72
CA PRO A 11 -3.28 4.08 -17.69
C PRO A 11 -3.28 3.41 -16.30
N ILE A 12 -3.45 2.08 -16.30
CA ILE A 12 -3.41 1.21 -15.13
C ILE A 12 -2.04 0.53 -15.15
N PRO A 13 -1.31 0.50 -14.01
CA PRO A 13 -0.03 -0.19 -13.98
C PRO A 13 -0.22 -1.69 -14.21
N LEU A 14 0.66 -2.29 -15.00
CA LEU A 14 0.64 -3.73 -15.25
C LEU A 14 1.14 -4.48 -14.01
N ALA A 15 0.65 -5.70 -13.82
CA ALA A 15 1.10 -6.55 -12.70
C ALA A 15 2.62 -6.73 -12.69
N LYS A 16 3.24 -6.89 -13.88
CA LYS A 16 4.70 -7.00 -14.01
C LYS A 16 5.45 -5.77 -13.52
N ASP A 17 4.92 -4.57 -13.74
CA ASP A 17 5.57 -3.33 -13.30
C ASP A 17 5.46 -3.18 -11.77
N LEU A 18 4.33 -3.61 -11.18
CA LEU A 18 4.17 -3.68 -9.72
C LEU A 18 5.12 -4.69 -9.08
N MET A 19 5.34 -5.84 -9.73
CA MET A 19 6.30 -6.85 -9.28
C MET A 19 7.73 -6.31 -9.37
N ALA A 20 8.10 -5.67 -10.49
CA ALA A 20 9.42 -5.05 -10.65
C ALA A 20 9.69 -3.99 -9.59
N LEU A 21 8.71 -3.12 -9.31
CA LEU A 21 8.81 -2.15 -8.22
C LEU A 21 8.95 -2.84 -6.85
N SER A 22 8.13 -3.87 -6.59
CA SER A 22 8.19 -4.62 -5.33
C SER A 22 9.54 -5.29 -5.12
N LEU A 23 10.12 -5.86 -6.18
CA LEU A 23 11.42 -6.52 -6.15
C LEU A 23 12.53 -5.52 -5.86
N LEU A 24 12.59 -4.42 -6.62
CA LEU A 24 13.56 -3.34 -6.41
C LEU A 24 13.52 -2.81 -4.96
N LEU A 25 12.32 -2.53 -4.45
CA LEU A 25 12.17 -2.05 -3.08
C LEU A 25 12.66 -3.08 -2.06
N LYS A 26 12.40 -4.37 -2.29
CA LYS A 26 12.87 -5.44 -1.41
C LYS A 26 14.39 -5.54 -1.41
N GLU A 27 15.02 -5.53 -2.58
CA GLU A 27 16.48 -5.57 -2.73
C GLU A 27 17.15 -4.38 -2.02
N LYS A 28 16.61 -3.18 -2.22
CA LYS A 28 17.09 -1.95 -1.57
C LYS A 28 16.99 -2.00 -0.05
N ALA A 29 15.86 -2.46 0.48
CA ALA A 29 15.69 -2.61 1.92
C ALA A 29 16.64 -3.67 2.50
N ASN A 30 16.74 -4.83 1.83
CA ASN A 30 17.60 -5.93 2.30
C ASN A 30 19.07 -5.52 2.34
N ALA A 31 19.57 -4.82 1.31
CA ALA A 31 20.95 -4.34 1.28
C ALA A 31 21.32 -3.48 2.51
N ILE A 32 20.37 -2.68 3.02
CA ILE A 32 20.57 -1.87 4.22
C ILE A 32 20.45 -2.73 5.48
N MET A 33 19.40 -3.55 5.55
CA MET A 33 19.08 -4.38 6.72
C MET A 33 20.13 -5.48 6.99
N GLU A 34 20.80 -5.97 5.95
CA GLU A 34 21.81 -7.03 6.03
C GLU A 34 23.24 -6.49 6.22
N SER A 35 23.41 -5.17 6.35
CA SER A 35 24.74 -4.54 6.47
C SER A 35 25.50 -4.87 7.77
N GLY A 36 24.90 -5.63 8.69
CA GLY A 36 25.54 -6.16 9.91
C GLY A 36 25.93 -5.13 10.97
N ARG A 37 25.69 -3.84 10.73
CA ARG A 37 26.01 -2.74 11.65
C ARG A 37 24.91 -2.56 12.71
N ALA A 38 25.31 -2.13 13.90
CA ALA A 38 24.39 -1.87 15.00
C ALA A 38 23.44 -0.69 14.73
N GLU A 39 23.91 0.28 13.92
CA GLU A 39 23.17 1.46 13.47
C GLU A 39 23.45 1.74 11.98
N ILE A 40 22.46 2.32 11.31
CA ILE A 40 22.55 2.74 9.92
C ILE A 40 22.94 4.22 9.82
N THR A 41 23.63 4.61 8.76
CA THR A 41 24.00 6.01 8.53
C THR A 41 22.75 6.88 8.28
N PRO A 42 22.83 8.22 8.42
CA PRO A 42 21.72 9.11 8.09
C PRO A 42 21.19 8.95 6.65
N ASN A 43 22.07 8.64 5.70
CA ASN A 43 21.69 8.40 4.30
C ASN A 43 20.93 7.08 4.14
N GLU A 44 21.39 6.03 4.81
CA GLU A 44 20.71 4.72 4.82
C GLU A 44 19.40 4.78 5.58
N TYR A 45 19.32 5.55 6.67
CA TYR A 45 18.07 5.84 7.36
C TYR A 45 17.04 6.47 6.42
N ARG A 46 17.47 7.48 5.66
CA ARG A 46 16.62 8.14 4.68
C ARG A 46 16.19 7.18 3.59
N GLU A 47 17.12 6.41 3.02
CA GLU A 47 16.81 5.46 1.95
C GLU A 47 15.88 4.35 2.45
N LEU A 48 16.16 3.74 3.60
CA LEU A 48 15.29 2.75 4.23
C LEU A 48 13.90 3.34 4.52
N SER A 49 13.82 4.57 5.03
CA SER A 49 12.54 5.24 5.27
C SER A 49 11.74 5.45 3.98
N GLU A 50 12.38 5.89 2.89
CA GLU A 50 11.74 6.08 1.59
C GLU A 50 11.27 4.73 1.00
N VAL A 51 12.10 3.69 1.08
CA VAL A 51 11.80 2.33 0.59
C VAL A 51 10.67 1.69 1.38
N THR A 52 10.78 1.65 2.70
CA THR A 52 9.76 1.05 3.58
C THR A 52 8.42 1.78 3.44
N LEU A 53 8.42 3.11 3.29
CA LEU A 53 7.19 3.88 3.02
C LEU A 53 6.57 3.47 1.67
N ALA A 54 7.38 3.35 0.61
CA ALA A 54 6.91 2.91 -0.69
C ALA A 54 6.37 1.47 -0.65
N GLN A 55 7.03 0.56 0.07
CA GLN A 55 6.55 -0.82 0.28
C GLN A 55 5.23 -0.84 1.03
N LEU A 56 5.09 -0.03 2.09
CA LEU A 56 3.87 0.03 2.88
C LEU A 56 2.69 0.54 2.04
N VAL A 57 2.90 1.57 1.21
CA VAL A 57 1.89 2.08 0.27
C VAL A 57 1.57 1.06 -0.82
N LEU A 58 2.57 0.36 -1.35
CA LEU A 58 2.38 -0.67 -2.38
C LEU A 58 1.65 -1.92 -1.85
N PHE A 59 1.91 -2.31 -0.60
CA PHE A 59 1.28 -3.47 0.03
C PHE A 59 -0.19 -3.17 0.36
N ASN A 60 -0.44 -2.04 1.04
CA ASN A 60 -1.80 -1.65 1.42
C ASN A 60 -2.62 -1.17 0.21
N LYS A 61 -1.95 -0.70 -0.85
CA LYS A 61 -2.58 -0.09 -2.05
C LYS A 61 -3.60 0.99 -1.68
N ARG A 62 -3.39 1.64 -0.53
CA ARG A 62 -4.21 2.71 0.04
C ARG A 62 -3.70 4.09 -0.38
N ARG A 63 -4.32 5.15 0.13
CA ARG A 63 -3.91 6.53 -0.15
C ARG A 63 -2.52 6.77 0.47
N ALA A 64 -1.61 7.29 -0.36
CA ALA A 64 -0.22 7.56 0.00
C ALA A 64 -0.07 8.39 1.29
N GLU A 65 -1.02 9.31 1.53
CA GLU A 65 -0.98 10.21 2.67
C GLU A 65 -1.34 9.56 4.00
N GLU A 66 -1.98 8.40 3.99
CA GLU A 66 -2.30 7.64 5.20
C GLU A 66 -1.01 7.07 5.79
N ALA A 67 -0.21 6.38 4.98
CA ALA A 67 1.06 5.79 5.41
C ALA A 67 2.11 6.83 5.85
N GLN A 68 2.25 7.96 5.14
CA GLN A 68 3.26 8.98 5.52
C GLN A 68 2.97 9.67 6.86
N ARG A 69 1.71 9.63 7.32
CA ARG A 69 1.28 10.28 8.56
C ARG A 69 1.36 9.37 9.78
N LEU A 70 1.79 8.12 9.61
CA LEU A 70 1.98 7.18 10.71
C LEU A 70 2.95 7.77 11.74
N GLU A 71 2.51 7.82 12.99
CA GLU A 71 3.30 8.32 14.12
C GLU A 71 3.96 7.16 14.85
N VAL A 72 5.11 7.42 15.49
CA VAL A 72 5.86 6.40 16.25
C VAL A 72 4.99 5.79 17.35
N LYS A 73 4.25 6.63 18.08
CA LYS A 73 3.33 6.19 19.14
C LYS A 73 2.25 5.23 18.60
N GLN A 74 1.62 5.59 17.48
CA GLN A 74 0.59 4.76 16.83
C GLN A 74 1.15 3.41 16.37
N PHE A 75 2.37 3.38 15.88
CA PHE A 75 3.03 2.14 15.49
C PHE A 75 3.27 1.22 16.71
N ILE A 76 3.89 1.74 17.78
CA ILE A 76 4.20 0.96 18.99
C ILE A 76 2.91 0.43 19.61
N GLU A 77 1.93 1.32 19.88
CA GLU A 77 0.65 0.94 20.47
C GLU A 77 -0.13 0.01 19.55
N GLY A 78 -0.16 0.28 18.24
CA GLY A 78 -0.90 -0.54 17.28
C GLY A 78 -0.36 -1.97 17.16
N VAL A 79 0.97 -2.15 17.22
CA VAL A 79 1.59 -3.47 17.22
C VAL A 79 1.28 -4.25 18.50
N GLU A 80 1.25 -3.57 19.65
CA GLU A 80 0.94 -4.18 20.93
C GLU A 80 -0.52 -4.60 21.03
N HIS A 81 -1.45 -3.71 20.66
CA HIS A 81 -2.89 -3.95 20.81
C HIS A 81 -3.51 -4.71 19.63
N GLY A 82 -2.90 -4.64 18.43
CA GLY A 82 -3.47 -5.19 17.19
C GLY A 82 -3.62 -6.70 17.14
N LYS A 83 -3.13 -7.42 18.16
CA LYS A 83 -3.22 -8.89 18.29
C LYS A 83 -4.39 -9.38 19.13
N THR A 84 -5.21 -8.50 19.68
CA THR A 84 -6.45 -8.95 20.35
C THR A 84 -7.44 -9.44 19.31
N VAL A 85 -7.48 -10.76 19.11
CA VAL A 85 -8.47 -11.43 18.27
C VAL A 85 -9.31 -12.33 19.15
N HIS A 86 -10.63 -12.24 19.02
CA HIS A 86 -11.56 -13.13 19.70
C HIS A 86 -11.41 -14.56 19.17
N GLU A 87 -11.39 -15.54 20.07
CA GLU A 87 -11.18 -16.96 19.75
C GLU A 87 -12.21 -17.48 18.74
N GLU A 88 -13.49 -17.15 18.92
CA GLU A 88 -14.58 -17.50 17.99
C GLU A 88 -14.34 -16.95 16.56
N VAL A 89 -13.77 -15.74 16.45
CA VAL A 89 -13.45 -15.17 15.14
C VAL A 89 -12.30 -15.95 14.51
N LEU A 90 -11.24 -16.25 15.27
CA LEU A 90 -10.15 -17.10 14.79
C LEU A 90 -10.68 -18.47 14.33
N GLU A 91 -11.64 -19.04 15.05
CA GLU A 91 -12.25 -20.32 14.72
C GLU A 91 -12.90 -20.34 13.34
N SER A 92 -13.56 -19.24 12.97
CA SER A 92 -14.21 -19.06 11.67
C SER A 92 -13.25 -18.89 10.47
N LEU A 93 -11.98 -18.58 10.73
CA LEU A 93 -10.99 -18.32 9.68
C LEU A 93 -10.46 -19.60 9.04
N SER A 94 -10.23 -19.54 7.73
CA SER A 94 -9.52 -20.60 6.99
C SER A 94 -8.07 -20.75 7.48
N PRO A 95 -7.41 -21.90 7.21
CA PRO A 95 -6.02 -22.11 7.61
C PRO A 95 -5.05 -21.04 7.09
N LEU A 96 -5.29 -20.52 5.88
CA LEU A 96 -4.50 -19.45 5.30
C LEU A 96 -4.72 -18.12 6.06
N GLU A 97 -5.99 -17.77 6.33
CA GLU A 97 -6.33 -16.53 7.03
C GLU A 97 -5.77 -16.50 8.45
N ARG A 98 -5.82 -17.62 9.19
CA ARG A 98 -5.17 -17.74 10.51
C ARG A 98 -3.67 -17.46 10.43
N LYS A 99 -2.99 -18.10 9.47
CA LYS A 99 -1.56 -17.91 9.27
C LYS A 99 -1.22 -16.47 8.87
N LEU A 100 -2.12 -15.79 8.15
CA LEU A 100 -1.96 -14.37 7.81
C LEU A 100 -2.11 -13.47 9.03
N VAL A 101 -3.03 -13.78 9.96
CA VAL A 101 -3.17 -13.07 11.24
C VAL A 101 -1.88 -13.17 12.07
N ASP A 102 -1.21 -14.32 12.05
CA ASP A 102 0.05 -14.50 12.80
C ASP A 102 1.22 -13.67 12.26
N VAL A 103 1.22 -13.40 10.94
CA VAL A 103 2.37 -12.78 10.23
C VAL A 103 2.11 -11.35 9.73
N ILE A 104 0.90 -10.83 9.94
CA ILE A 104 0.52 -9.47 9.55
C ILE A 104 -0.11 -8.76 10.74
N ASP A 105 0.61 -7.77 11.28
CA ASP A 105 0.07 -6.90 12.32
C ASP A 105 -0.87 -5.84 11.70
N ARG A 106 -1.81 -5.31 12.48
CA ARG A 106 -2.73 -4.23 12.07
C ARG A 106 -2.53 -3.02 12.95
N VAL A 107 -2.22 -1.89 12.35
CA VAL A 107 -2.09 -0.59 13.03
C VAL A 107 -3.22 0.33 12.60
N GLU A 108 -3.87 1.00 13.56
CA GLU A 108 -4.92 1.98 13.28
C GLU A 108 -4.40 3.42 13.40
N ILE A 109 -4.68 4.24 12.39
CA ILE A 109 -4.40 5.67 12.42
C ILE A 109 -5.68 6.49 12.25
N ARG A 110 -5.63 7.76 12.65
CA ARG A 110 -6.75 8.70 12.46
C ARG A 110 -6.72 9.27 11.03
N GLY A 111 -7.70 8.86 10.23
CA GLY A 111 -7.96 9.38 8.89
C GLY A 111 -8.73 10.70 8.88
N LYS A 112 -9.06 11.17 7.67
CA LYS A 112 -9.90 12.37 7.49
C LYS A 112 -11.25 12.18 8.19
N ARG A 113 -11.78 13.26 8.79
CA ARG A 113 -13.06 13.28 9.51
C ARG A 113 -13.14 12.29 10.67
N GLY A 114 -11.99 11.95 11.28
CA GLY A 114 -11.92 11.07 12.45
C GLY A 114 -12.14 9.58 12.17
N ARG A 115 -12.24 9.16 10.90
CA ARG A 115 -12.38 7.75 10.54
C ARG A 115 -11.12 6.97 10.92
N ARG A 116 -11.27 5.77 11.47
CA ARG A 116 -10.16 4.84 11.71
C ARG A 116 -9.67 4.28 10.38
N VAL A 117 -8.36 4.25 10.20
CA VAL A 117 -7.70 3.77 8.98
C VAL A 117 -6.77 2.65 9.40
N ALA A 118 -7.08 1.43 8.97
CA ALA A 118 -6.22 0.28 9.18
C ALA A 118 -5.08 0.25 8.16
N ILE A 119 -3.87 0.04 8.68
CA ILE A 119 -2.65 -0.25 7.92
C ILE A 119 -2.25 -1.68 8.29
N LEU A 120 -2.19 -2.54 7.28
CA LEU A 120 -1.65 -3.89 7.40
C LEU A 120 -0.13 -3.84 7.31
N LEU A 121 0.52 -4.55 8.23
CA LEU A 121 1.96 -4.51 8.43
C LEU A 121 2.54 -5.93 8.50
N PRO A 122 3.04 -6.46 7.37
CA PRO A 122 3.78 -7.70 7.36
C PRO A 122 5.00 -7.65 8.28
N GLN A 123 5.35 -8.77 8.92
CA GLN A 123 6.51 -8.85 9.83
C GLN A 123 7.83 -8.33 9.21
N ILE A 124 8.03 -8.50 7.90
CA ILE A 124 9.21 -7.97 7.22
C ILE A 124 9.27 -6.43 7.26
N LEU A 125 8.13 -5.75 7.05
CA LEU A 125 8.07 -4.29 7.12
C LEU A 125 8.19 -3.83 8.56
N LYS A 126 7.58 -4.55 9.52
CA LYS A 126 7.74 -4.26 10.94
C LYS A 126 9.21 -4.22 11.36
N LYS A 127 10.01 -5.22 10.98
CA LYS A 127 11.45 -5.24 11.28
C LYS A 127 12.18 -4.01 10.73
N GLN A 128 11.83 -3.54 9.54
CA GLN A 128 12.39 -2.32 8.98
C GLN A 128 11.95 -1.09 9.79
N LEU A 129 10.66 -0.99 10.17
CA LEU A 129 10.15 0.09 11.01
C LEU A 129 10.82 0.10 12.39
N ASP A 130 11.07 -1.05 13.00
CA ASP A 130 11.77 -1.16 14.29
C ASP A 130 13.19 -0.57 14.20
N VAL A 131 13.92 -0.88 13.11
CA VAL A 131 15.23 -0.27 12.83
C VAL A 131 15.11 1.25 12.65
N LEU A 132 14.09 1.71 11.92
CA LEU A 132 13.84 3.14 11.73
C LEU A 132 13.43 3.87 13.03
N VAL A 133 12.82 3.19 13.99
CA VAL A 133 12.51 3.75 15.31
C VAL A 133 13.76 3.79 16.18
N LYS A 134 14.59 2.74 16.15
CA LYS A 134 15.84 2.65 16.90
C LYS A 134 16.88 3.68 16.43
N CYS A 135 17.04 3.87 15.13
CA CYS A 135 18.12 4.70 14.56
C CYS A 135 17.74 6.19 14.39
N ARG A 136 16.65 6.65 15.00
CA ARG A 136 16.21 8.06 14.87
C ARG A 136 17.27 9.05 15.36
N SER A 137 17.89 8.76 16.49
CA SER A 137 18.88 9.63 17.12
C SER A 137 20.13 9.78 16.24
N SER A 138 20.67 8.67 15.72
CA SER A 138 21.85 8.69 14.85
C SER A 138 21.58 9.23 13.45
N ALA A 139 20.32 9.23 13.01
CA ALA A 139 19.87 9.89 11.79
C ALA A 139 19.57 11.40 11.95
N ASN A 140 19.90 12.01 13.09
CA ASN A 140 19.64 13.41 13.39
C ASN A 140 18.15 13.81 13.32
N ILE A 141 17.26 12.89 13.71
CA ILE A 141 15.83 13.18 13.82
C ILE A 141 15.52 13.80 15.18
N ASP A 142 14.89 14.97 15.15
CA ASP A 142 14.46 15.68 16.36
C ASP A 142 13.47 14.83 17.19
N LYS A 143 13.66 14.78 18.51
CA LYS A 143 12.80 14.03 19.43
C LYS A 143 11.33 14.52 19.42
N SER A 144 11.10 15.79 19.09
CA SER A 144 9.77 16.37 18.92
C SER A 144 9.08 15.96 17.61
N ASN A 145 9.81 15.40 16.65
CA ASN A 145 9.21 14.87 15.43
C ASN A 145 8.48 13.55 15.75
N LYS A 146 7.15 13.57 15.67
CA LYS A 146 6.29 12.42 15.97
C LYS A 146 6.15 11.41 14.83
N TYR A 147 6.50 11.80 13.60
CA TYR A 147 6.31 10.94 12.43
C TYR A 147 7.31 9.79 12.43
N LEU A 148 6.84 8.60 12.05
CA LEU A 148 7.69 7.44 11.88
C LEU A 148 8.66 7.67 10.72
N PHE A 149 8.12 8.00 9.55
CA PHE A 149 8.89 8.35 8.35
C PHE A 149 9.36 9.81 8.41
N ALA A 150 10.21 10.13 9.38
CA ALA A 150 10.66 11.48 9.66
C ALA A 150 11.77 11.95 8.69
N ARG A 151 11.76 13.26 8.42
CA ARG A 151 12.89 14.01 7.84
C ARG A 151 13.62 14.75 8.95
N PRO A 152 14.91 15.10 8.79
CA PRO A 152 15.50 16.18 9.57
C PRO A 152 14.61 17.44 9.45
N GLY A 153 13.98 17.83 10.57
CA GLY A 153 12.89 18.82 10.61
C GLY A 153 11.59 18.28 11.24
N LYS A 154 10.45 18.96 11.01
CA LYS A 154 9.14 18.67 11.65
C LYS A 154 8.08 18.07 10.73
N THR A 155 8.51 17.42 9.64
CA THR A 155 7.60 16.95 8.58
C THR A 155 7.98 15.54 8.14
N PRO A 156 7.03 14.74 7.63
CA PRO A 156 7.30 13.40 7.16
C PRO A 156 7.87 13.39 5.73
N ILE A 157 8.49 12.27 5.36
CA ILE A 157 8.82 11.94 3.98
C ILE A 157 7.54 11.86 3.16
N ARG A 158 7.58 12.40 1.94
CA ARG A 158 6.42 12.39 1.04
C ARG A 158 6.38 11.06 0.28
N SER A 159 5.35 10.26 0.54
CA SER A 159 5.10 8.99 -0.17
C SER A 159 5.13 9.13 -1.68
N THR A 160 4.56 10.21 -2.22
CA THR A 160 4.51 10.46 -3.67
C THR A 160 5.90 10.62 -4.28
N ASP A 161 6.82 11.27 -3.56
CA ASP A 161 8.18 11.51 -4.05
C ASP A 161 9.00 10.22 -3.96
N ALA A 162 8.85 9.45 -2.87
CA ALA A 162 9.45 8.12 -2.74
C ALA A 162 8.97 7.16 -3.85
N LEU A 163 7.66 7.08 -4.09
CA LEU A 163 7.11 6.24 -5.17
C LEU A 163 7.62 6.68 -6.54
N ARG A 164 7.65 7.98 -6.84
CA ARG A 164 8.14 8.49 -8.12
C ARG A 164 9.61 8.13 -8.34
N LYS A 165 10.44 8.27 -7.31
CA LYS A 165 11.86 7.87 -7.33
C LYS A 165 12.03 6.40 -7.70
N TYR A 166 11.40 5.49 -6.96
CA TYR A 166 11.60 4.05 -7.20
C TYR A 166 10.87 3.54 -8.44
N ALA A 167 9.77 4.16 -8.84
CA ALA A 167 9.12 3.87 -10.12
C ALA A 167 10.05 4.16 -11.31
N ALA A 168 10.80 5.26 -11.27
CA ALA A 168 11.77 5.58 -12.32
C ALA A 168 12.95 4.58 -12.35
N LEU A 169 13.28 3.98 -11.21
CA LEU A 169 14.40 3.04 -11.07
C LEU A 169 14.03 1.58 -11.35
N CYS A 170 12.74 1.20 -11.35
CA CYS A 170 12.32 -0.20 -11.42
C CYS A 170 12.27 -0.78 -12.85
N GLY A 171 12.77 -0.05 -13.85
CA GLY A 171 12.80 -0.51 -15.25
C GLY A 171 11.43 -0.57 -15.94
N SER A 172 10.39 0.03 -15.35
CA SER A 172 9.07 0.11 -16.00
C SER A 172 9.11 1.03 -17.23
N LYS A 173 8.44 0.64 -18.31
CA LYS A 173 8.24 1.50 -19.48
C LYS A 173 7.26 2.65 -19.21
N GLN A 174 6.43 2.53 -18.17
CA GLN A 174 5.42 3.52 -17.81
C GLN A 174 5.46 3.85 -16.31
N PRO A 175 6.59 4.41 -15.81
CA PRO A 175 6.78 4.66 -14.39
C PRO A 175 5.77 5.66 -13.81
N HIS A 176 5.23 6.56 -14.64
CA HIS A 176 4.19 7.52 -14.25
C HIS A 176 2.88 6.85 -13.79
N THR A 177 2.67 5.57 -14.10
CA THR A 177 1.50 4.79 -13.67
C THR A 177 1.66 4.18 -12.28
N LEU A 178 2.89 4.04 -11.79
CA LEU A 178 3.25 3.45 -10.50
C LEU A 178 3.07 4.45 -9.35
N THR A 179 1.82 4.83 -9.14
CA THR A 179 1.41 5.79 -8.10
C THR A 179 0.39 5.15 -7.17
N SER A 180 0.19 5.70 -5.97
CA SER A 180 -0.88 5.24 -5.05
C SER A 180 -2.27 5.22 -5.72
N THR A 181 -2.57 6.16 -6.61
CA THR A 181 -3.81 6.14 -7.39
C THR A 181 -3.80 5.04 -8.45
N GLY A 182 -2.67 4.80 -9.11
CA GLY A 182 -2.49 3.67 -10.03
C GLY A 182 -2.65 2.32 -9.34
N PHE A 183 -2.15 2.17 -8.11
CA PHE A 183 -2.30 0.93 -7.33
C PHE A 183 -3.76 0.66 -6.98
N ARG A 184 -4.52 1.69 -6.59
CA ARG A 184 -5.97 1.58 -6.35
C ARG A 184 -6.73 1.21 -7.62
N LYS A 185 -6.39 1.83 -8.77
CA LYS A 185 -6.94 1.46 -10.08
C LYS A 185 -6.67 -0.01 -10.39
N HIS A 186 -5.44 -0.47 -10.18
CA HIS A 186 -5.06 -1.86 -10.41
C HIS A 186 -5.88 -2.84 -9.54
N VAL A 187 -6.04 -2.57 -8.24
CA VAL A 187 -6.88 -3.41 -7.37
C VAL A 187 -8.30 -3.47 -7.89
N ALA A 188 -8.89 -2.32 -8.22
CA ALA A 188 -10.27 -2.28 -8.69
C ALA A 188 -10.47 -3.09 -9.98
N THR A 189 -9.54 -2.98 -10.93
CA THR A 189 -9.52 -3.78 -12.16
C THR A 189 -9.40 -5.27 -11.87
N MET A 190 -8.46 -5.68 -11.00
CA MET A 190 -8.27 -7.10 -10.65
C MET A 190 -9.49 -7.68 -9.92
N SER A 191 -10.12 -6.92 -9.02
CA SER A 191 -11.33 -7.33 -8.32
C SER A 191 -12.49 -7.62 -9.28
N GLN A 192 -12.62 -6.85 -10.35
CA GLN A 192 -13.61 -7.09 -11.40
C GLN A 192 -13.26 -8.31 -12.26
N MET A 193 -11.98 -8.47 -12.63
CA MET A 193 -11.52 -9.65 -13.38
C MET A 193 -11.74 -10.95 -12.60
N LEU A 194 -11.51 -10.93 -11.28
CA LEU A 194 -11.68 -12.08 -10.38
C LEU A 194 -13.15 -12.35 -10.02
N ASN A 195 -14.10 -11.52 -10.48
CA ASN A 195 -15.53 -11.61 -10.19
C ASN A 195 -15.82 -11.87 -8.70
N LEU A 196 -15.17 -11.09 -7.83
CA LEU A 196 -15.33 -11.23 -6.39
C LEU A 196 -16.81 -11.06 -5.99
N LYS A 197 -17.31 -11.95 -5.13
CA LYS A 197 -18.67 -11.85 -4.56
C LYS A 197 -18.83 -10.55 -3.77
N ASP A 198 -20.06 -10.04 -3.69
CA ASP A 198 -20.38 -8.75 -3.05
C ASP A 198 -19.77 -8.61 -1.65
N ASN A 199 -19.90 -9.63 -0.78
CA ASN A 199 -19.34 -9.57 0.59
C ASN A 199 -17.81 -9.38 0.61
N LYS A 200 -17.07 -10.00 -0.32
CA LYS A 200 -15.60 -9.87 -0.39
C LYS A 200 -15.21 -8.51 -0.98
N LEU A 201 -15.98 -8.01 -1.94
CA LEU A 201 -15.81 -6.66 -2.48
C LEU A 201 -16.06 -5.59 -1.43
N ASP A 202 -17.05 -5.77 -0.56
CA ASP A 202 -17.41 -4.82 0.48
C ASP A 202 -16.30 -4.68 1.53
N VAL A 203 -15.73 -5.80 1.96
CA VAL A 203 -14.57 -5.82 2.87
C VAL A 203 -13.38 -5.10 2.23
N LEU A 204 -13.10 -5.37 0.96
CA LEU A 204 -11.99 -4.74 0.23
C LEU A 204 -12.22 -3.24 0.00
N ALA A 205 -13.43 -2.82 -0.39
CA ALA A 205 -13.78 -1.43 -0.60
C ALA A 205 -13.70 -0.60 0.70
N THR A 206 -14.21 -1.18 1.79
CA THR A 206 -14.10 -0.62 3.14
C THR A 206 -12.64 -0.43 3.53
N PHE A 207 -11.80 -1.44 3.30
CA PHE A 207 -10.37 -1.37 3.56
C PHE A 207 -9.68 -0.27 2.73
N LEU A 208 -10.00 -0.13 1.44
CA LEU A 208 -9.41 0.90 0.57
C LEU A 208 -9.96 2.32 0.83
N GLY A 209 -10.96 2.47 1.70
CA GLY A 209 -11.56 3.75 2.05
C GLY A 209 -12.41 4.36 0.93
N HIS A 210 -13.05 3.51 0.13
CA HIS A 210 -13.97 3.89 -0.95
C HIS A 210 -15.43 3.61 -0.57
N ASP A 211 -16.37 4.41 -1.09
CA ASP A 211 -17.79 4.04 -1.12
C ASP A 211 -17.96 2.99 -2.24
N ILE A 212 -18.69 1.90 -1.98
CA ILE A 212 -18.97 0.80 -2.92
C ILE A 212 -19.48 1.32 -4.28
N ARG A 213 -20.25 2.41 -4.27
CA ARG A 213 -20.78 3.04 -5.50
C ARG A 213 -19.68 3.60 -6.39
N VAL A 214 -18.66 4.22 -5.81
CA VAL A 214 -17.49 4.72 -6.55
C VAL A 214 -16.70 3.56 -7.15
N HIS A 215 -16.66 2.40 -6.49
CA HIS A 215 -15.96 1.22 -7.00
C HIS A 215 -16.70 0.56 -8.17
N ARG A 216 -18.05 0.52 -8.14
CA ARG A 216 -18.89 0.02 -9.24
C ARG A 216 -18.98 0.98 -10.44
N GLU A 217 -18.96 2.30 -10.21
CA GLU A 217 -19.12 3.30 -11.27
C GLU A 217 -17.80 3.73 -11.94
N TYR A 218 -16.70 3.93 -11.19
CA TYR A 218 -15.48 4.58 -11.74
C TYR A 218 -14.41 3.63 -12.30
N TYR A 219 -14.44 2.36 -11.92
CA TYR A 219 -13.37 1.42 -12.24
C TYR A 219 -13.80 0.29 -13.15
N ARG A 220 -14.90 0.49 -13.90
CA ARG A 220 -15.17 -0.35 -15.06
C ARG A 220 -13.87 -0.44 -15.86
N LEU A 221 -13.46 -1.67 -16.18
CA LEU A 221 -12.30 -2.04 -17.00
C LEU A 221 -12.16 -1.12 -18.25
N PRO A 222 -11.17 -1.30 -19.14
CA PRO A 222 -11.43 -0.93 -20.53
C PRO A 222 -12.66 -1.73 -20.97
N GLU A 223 -13.85 -1.15 -20.74
CA GLU A 223 -15.16 -1.76 -20.93
C GLU A 223 -15.14 -2.33 -22.34
N ASN A 224 -14.59 -1.56 -23.29
CA ASN A 224 -14.32 -1.94 -24.66
C ASN A 224 -13.79 -3.37 -24.84
N THR A 225 -12.73 -3.81 -24.16
CA THR A 225 -12.14 -5.13 -24.46
C THR A 225 -12.94 -6.29 -23.86
N ILE A 226 -13.40 -6.17 -22.61
CA ILE A 226 -14.18 -7.25 -21.98
C ILE A 226 -15.62 -7.25 -22.48
N HIS A 227 -16.20 -6.08 -22.74
CA HIS A 227 -17.52 -5.94 -23.32
C HIS A 227 -17.51 -6.49 -24.75
N VAL A 228 -16.55 -6.12 -25.60
CA VAL A 228 -16.40 -6.76 -26.91
C VAL A 228 -16.20 -8.27 -26.75
N ALA A 229 -15.22 -8.74 -25.97
CA ALA A 229 -14.97 -10.19 -25.87
C ALA A 229 -16.15 -10.98 -25.30
N LYS A 230 -16.75 -10.56 -24.18
CA LYS A 230 -17.82 -11.29 -23.50
C LYS A 230 -19.19 -11.07 -24.10
N VAL A 231 -19.52 -9.85 -24.53
CA VAL A 231 -20.80 -9.56 -25.20
C VAL A 231 -20.78 -10.09 -26.62
N SER A 232 -19.70 -9.96 -27.38
CA SER A 232 -19.63 -10.61 -28.71
C SER A 232 -19.74 -12.13 -28.58
N LYS A 233 -19.12 -12.75 -27.56
CA LYS A 233 -19.31 -14.18 -27.29
C LYS A 233 -20.79 -14.51 -27.02
N LEU A 234 -21.44 -13.79 -26.09
CA LEU A 234 -22.87 -14.01 -25.77
C LEU A 234 -23.78 -13.79 -26.98
N LEU A 235 -23.51 -12.76 -27.79
CA LEU A 235 -24.28 -12.47 -29.01
C LEU A 235 -24.06 -13.50 -30.12
N LEU A 236 -22.92 -14.18 -30.16
CA LEU A 236 -22.64 -15.28 -31.09
C LEU A 236 -23.18 -16.64 -30.60
N GLU A 237 -23.50 -16.75 -29.31
CA GLU A 237 -24.10 -17.93 -28.68
C GLU A 237 -25.65 -17.87 -28.66
N LEU A 238 -26.24 -16.72 -29.04
CA LEU A 238 -27.68 -16.51 -29.26
C LEU A 238 -28.07 -16.85 -30.71
#